data_AF-A0A439SEP8-F1
#
_entry.id   AF-A0A439SEP8-F1
#
_cell.length_a   1.000
_cell.length_b   1.000
_cell.length_c   1.000
_cell.angle_alpha   90.00
_cell.angle_beta   90.00
_cell.angle_gamma   90.00
#
_symmetry.space_group_name_H-M   'P 1'
#
loop_
_entity.id
_entity.type
_entity.pdbx_description
1 polymer ?
#
loop_
_entity_poly.entity_id
_entity_poly.type
_entity_poly.pdbx_seq_one_letter_code
_entity_poly.pdbx_strand_id
1 'polypeptide(L)'
;MKSRSLLQAAGVFEMIFACRVAGICSDWYVFGSVARGAQLPSDIDILCIVQKPGDVSAVYRASEVHLLRAPIHLRILSVENEASLNFIKRCSAVPLL
;
A
#
# COMPACT_ATOMS: atom_id res chain seq x y z
N MET A 1 6.80 -16.08 3.04
CA MET A 1 7.97 -16.07 2.13
C MET A 1 7.63 -15.84 0.65
N LYS A 2 6.49 -16.31 0.10
CA LYS A 2 6.13 -16.06 -1.32
C LYS A 2 5.53 -14.67 -1.62
N SER A 3 4.81 -14.07 -0.67
CA SER A 3 4.21 -12.74 -0.86
C SER A 3 5.27 -11.63 -0.98
N ARG A 4 6.36 -11.71 -0.22
CA ARG A 4 7.43 -10.69 -0.25
C ARG A 4 8.13 -10.58 -1.60
N SER A 5 8.45 -11.71 -2.25
CA SER A 5 9.08 -11.69 -3.57
C SER A 5 8.16 -11.13 -4.65
N LEU A 6 6.84 -11.41 -4.57
CA LEU A 6 5.85 -10.81 -5.44
C LEU A 6 5.80 -9.28 -5.25
N LEU A 7 5.71 -8.81 -4.01
CA LEU A 7 5.68 -7.38 -3.69
C LEU A 7 6.95 -6.66 -4.16
N GLN A 8 8.10 -7.32 -4.04
CA GLN A 8 9.37 -6.80 -4.55
C GLN A 8 9.38 -6.74 -6.08
N ALA A 9 8.98 -7.81 -6.77
CA ALA A 9 8.92 -7.82 -8.24
C ALA A 9 7.95 -6.77 -8.80
N ALA A 10 6.86 -6.48 -8.07
CA ALA A 10 5.89 -5.46 -8.43
C ALA A 10 6.35 -4.02 -8.12
N GLY A 11 7.49 -3.83 -7.46
CA GLY A 11 8.01 -2.50 -7.15
C GLY A 11 7.36 -1.82 -5.94
N VAL A 12 6.72 -2.58 -5.05
CA VAL A 12 5.97 -2.03 -3.90
C VAL A 12 6.92 -1.38 -2.88
N PHE A 13 8.08 -1.98 -2.62
CA PHE A 13 9.02 -1.43 -1.64
C PHE A 13 9.71 -0.17 -2.16
N GLU A 14 9.96 -0.11 -3.46
CA GLU A 14 10.48 1.06 -4.16
C GLU A 14 9.45 2.20 -4.15
N MET A 15 8.16 1.88 -4.33
CA MET A 15 7.05 2.85 -4.18
C MET A 15 6.99 3.43 -2.76
N ILE A 16 7.09 2.58 -1.73
CA ILE A 16 7.12 3.02 -0.32
C ILE A 16 8.34 3.90 -0.07
N PHE A 17 9.50 3.51 -0.61
CA PHE A 17 10.73 4.29 -0.49
C PHE A 17 10.61 5.66 -1.17
N ALA A 18 10.00 5.76 -2.35
CA ALA A 18 9.76 7.02 -3.04
C ALA A 18 8.91 7.98 -2.20
N CYS A 19 7.86 7.48 -1.53
CA CYS A 19 7.05 8.29 -0.63
C CYS A 19 7.85 8.79 0.58
N ARG A 20 8.73 7.97 1.15
CA ARG A 20 9.61 8.36 2.26
C ARG A 20 10.61 9.44 1.85
N VAL A 21 11.23 9.30 0.68
CA VAL A 21 12.16 10.31 0.13
C VAL A 21 11.44 11.64 -0.13
N ALA A 22 10.16 11.59 -0.51
CA ALA A 22 9.32 12.78 -0.65
C ALA A 22 8.88 13.39 0.70
N GLY A 23 9.32 12.86 1.83
CA GLY A 23 9.00 13.38 3.17
C GLY A 23 7.60 13.00 3.66
N ILE A 24 6.95 12.01 3.04
CA ILE A 24 5.59 11.60 3.39
C ILE A 24 5.62 10.61 4.56
N CYS A 25 5.00 10.99 5.68
CA CYS A 25 4.86 10.11 6.82
C CYS A 25 3.66 9.18 6.61
N SER A 26 3.93 7.90 6.38
CA SER A 26 2.90 6.92 6.04
C SER A 26 3.21 5.50 6.50
N ASP A 27 2.15 4.77 6.87
CA ASP A 27 2.19 3.35 7.21
C ASP A 27 1.59 2.53 6.07
N TRP A 28 2.20 1.37 5.78
CA TRP A 28 1.89 0.60 4.58
C TRP A 28 1.52 -0.84 4.91
N TYR A 29 0.45 -1.32 4.27
CA TYR A 29 -0.11 -2.64 4.49
C TYR A 29 -0.44 -3.30 3.17
N VAL A 30 -0.38 -4.63 3.14
CA VAL A 30 -0.97 -5.45 2.07
C VAL A 30 -2.26 -6.07 2.57
N PHE A 31 -3.28 -6.12 1.73
CA PHE A 31 -4.52 -6.83 2.03
C PHE A 31 -4.92 -7.71 0.84
N GLY A 32 -6.16 -8.21 0.85
CA GLY A 32 -6.69 -8.94 -0.29
C GLY A 32 -6.06 -10.32 -0.49
N SER A 33 -6.02 -10.76 -1.75
CA SER A 33 -5.61 -12.11 -2.15
C SER A 33 -4.13 -12.40 -1.83
N VAL A 34 -3.27 -11.40 -2.00
CA VAL A 34 -1.83 -11.47 -1.68
C VAL A 34 -1.61 -11.69 -0.19
N ALA A 35 -2.30 -10.94 0.67
CA ALA A 35 -2.20 -11.10 2.12
C ALA A 35 -2.66 -12.49 2.60
N ARG A 36 -3.65 -13.08 1.91
CA ARG A 36 -4.15 -14.45 2.17
C ARG A 36 -3.29 -15.56 1.57
N GLY A 37 -2.20 -15.24 0.87
CA GLY A 37 -1.29 -16.24 0.30
C GLY A 37 -1.79 -16.91 -0.98
N ALA A 38 -2.63 -16.23 -1.77
CA ALA A 38 -3.04 -16.72 -3.08
C ALA A 38 -1.82 -17.02 -3.98
N GLN A 39 -1.89 -18.12 -4.73
CA GLN A 39 -0.78 -18.53 -5.60
C GLN A 39 -0.67 -17.67 -6.87
N LEU A 40 -1.81 -17.19 -7.39
CA LEU A 40 -1.92 -16.37 -8.61
C LEU A 40 -2.90 -15.20 -8.37
N PRO A 41 -2.48 -14.17 -7.63
CA PRO A 41 -3.31 -12.98 -7.44
C PRO A 41 -3.41 -12.17 -8.75
N SER A 42 -4.62 -11.68 -9.07
CA SER A 42 -4.88 -10.81 -10.23
C SER A 42 -4.26 -9.42 -10.10
N ASP A 43 -4.20 -8.94 -8.88
CA ASP A 43 -3.83 -7.59 -8.48
C ASP A 43 -3.21 -7.61 -7.07
N ILE A 44 -2.53 -6.51 -6.73
CA ILE A 44 -1.87 -6.31 -5.45
C ILE A 44 -2.56 -5.17 -4.73
N ASP A 45 -3.37 -5.53 -3.75
CA ASP A 45 -4.08 -4.60 -2.88
C ASP A 45 -3.14 -4.01 -1.82
N ILE A 46 -2.84 -2.71 -1.93
CA ILE A 46 -1.97 -1.98 -1.01
C ILE A 46 -2.77 -0.89 -0.31
N LEU A 47 -2.63 -0.81 1.01
CA LEU A 47 -3.17 0.26 1.84
C LEU A 47 -2.03 1.16 2.31
N CYS A 48 -2.19 2.47 2.12
CA CYS A 48 -1.34 3.52 2.66
C CYS A 48 -2.15 4.34 3.66
N ILE A 49 -1.66 4.44 4.90
CA ILE A 49 -2.21 5.33 5.91
C ILE A 49 -1.34 6.57 5.99
N VAL A 50 -1.89 7.74 5.64
CA VAL A 50 -1.20 9.02 5.74
C VAL A 50 -1.53 9.70 7.06
N GLN A 51 -0.52 10.30 7.69
CA GLN A 51 -0.68 11.05 8.94
C GLN A 51 -1.32 12.43 8.69
N LYS A 52 -1.11 13.01 7.50
CA LYS A 52 -1.72 14.29 7.11
C LYS A 52 -2.64 14.08 5.91
N PRO A 53 -3.91 14.50 5.97
CA PRO A 53 -4.83 14.39 4.83
C PRO A 53 -4.32 15.08 3.55
N GLY A 54 -3.49 16.11 3.68
CA GLY A 54 -2.87 16.80 2.54
C GLY A 54 -1.87 15.96 1.75
N ASP A 55 -1.36 14.86 2.32
CA ASP A 55 -0.32 14.05 1.69
C ASP A 55 -0.88 13.08 0.64
N VAL A 56 -2.21 12.91 0.54
CA VAL A 56 -2.84 11.97 -0.41
C VAL A 56 -2.39 12.21 -1.85
N SER A 57 -2.37 13.48 -2.29
CA SER A 57 -1.92 13.83 -3.65
C SER A 57 -0.43 13.58 -3.86
N ALA A 58 0.37 13.76 -2.80
CA ALA A 58 1.81 13.51 -2.84
C ALA A 58 2.11 12.01 -2.95
N VAL A 59 1.36 11.16 -2.24
CA VAL A 59 1.46 9.70 -2.34
C VAL A 59 1.16 9.23 -3.75
N TYR A 60 0.07 9.70 -4.37
CA TYR A 60 -0.26 9.33 -5.75
C TYR A 60 0.86 9.72 -6.72
N ARG A 61 1.38 10.94 -6.60
CA ARG A 61 2.47 11.41 -7.46
C ARG A 61 3.75 10.60 -7.29
N ALA A 62 4.13 10.29 -6.05
CA ALA A 62 5.29 9.46 -5.76
C ALA A 62 5.13 8.00 -6.22
N SER A 63 3.88 7.53 -6.31
CA SER A 63 3.56 6.14 -6.65
C SER A 63 3.27 5.92 -8.13
N GLU A 64 3.00 6.96 -8.91
CA GLU A 64 2.49 6.89 -10.29
C GLU A 64 3.28 5.92 -11.18
N VAL A 65 4.61 6.06 -11.23
CA VAL A 65 5.49 5.20 -12.04
C VAL A 65 5.41 3.73 -11.63
N HIS A 66 5.12 3.43 -10.36
CA HIS A 66 5.01 2.07 -9.85
C HIS A 66 3.64 1.47 -10.18
N LEU A 67 2.57 2.28 -10.09
CA LEU A 67 1.20 1.87 -10.43
C LEU A 67 1.04 1.52 -11.92
N LEU A 68 1.87 2.11 -12.79
CA LEU A 68 1.90 1.79 -14.23
C LEU A 68 2.62 0.47 -14.55
N ARG A 69 3.48 -0.03 -13.64
CA ARG A 69 4.34 -1.20 -13.90
C ARG A 69 3.73 -2.51 -13.47
N ALA A 70 2.81 -2.48 -12.51
CA ALA A 70 2.18 -3.66 -11.93
C ALA A 70 0.72 -3.35 -11.59
N PRO A 71 -0.16 -4.37 -11.55
CA PRO A 71 -1.57 -4.18 -11.19
C PRO A 71 -1.70 -3.94 -9.67
N ILE A 72 -1.24 -2.78 -9.20
CA ILE A 72 -1.32 -2.37 -7.81
C ILE A 72 -2.60 -1.56 -7.64
N HIS A 73 -3.49 -2.05 -6.80
CA HIS A 73 -4.65 -1.31 -6.35
C HIS A 73 -4.29 -0.58 -5.05
N LEU A 74 -3.93 0.69 -5.19
CA LEU A 74 -3.54 1.54 -4.07
C LEU A 74 -4.76 2.22 -3.44
N ARG A 75 -5.00 1.94 -2.16
CA ARG A 75 -5.96 2.64 -1.31
C ARG A 75 -5.21 3.54 -0.33
N ILE A 76 -5.63 4.79 -0.22
CA ILE A 76 -5.04 5.74 0.72
C ILE A 76 -6.11 6.18 1.71
N LEU A 77 -5.83 6.09 3.00
CA LEU A 77 -6.68 6.59 4.07
C LEU A 77 -5.88 7.54 4.97
N SER A 78 -6.54 8.52 5.56
CA SER A 78 -5.97 9.21 6.73
C SER A 78 -6.17 8.34 7.98
N VAL A 79 -5.46 8.67 9.05
CA VAL A 79 -5.63 8.01 10.36
C VAL A 79 -7.08 8.10 10.84
N GLU A 80 -7.75 9.24 10.64
CA GLU A 80 -9.15 9.43 11.05
C GLU A 80 -10.11 8.53 10.26
N ASN A 81 -9.86 8.38 8.95
CA ASN A 81 -10.66 7.51 8.09
C ASN A 81 -10.44 6.04 8.46
N GLU A 82 -9.19 5.64 8.74
CA GLU A 82 -8.91 4.29 9.23
C GLU A 82 -9.62 4.01 10.56
N ALA A 83 -9.55 4.93 11.52
CA ALA A 83 -10.22 4.80 12.81
C ALA A 83 -11.74 4.64 12.67
N SER A 84 -12.34 5.34 11.72
CA SER A 84 -13.79 5.30 11.45
C SER A 84 -14.20 4.02 10.72
N LEU A 85 -13.41 3.58 9.74
CA LEU A 85 -13.74 2.44 8.89
C LEU A 85 -13.31 1.11 9.49
N ASN A 86 -12.31 1.13 10.38
CA ASN A 86 -11.61 -0.03 10.92
C ASN A 86 -11.14 -0.99 9.81
N PHE A 87 -10.61 -0.42 8.72
CA PHE A 87 -10.37 -1.14 7.48
C PHE A 87 -9.25 -2.17 7.63
N ILE A 88 -8.15 -1.84 8.33
CA ILE A 88 -7.05 -2.75 8.63
C ILE A 88 -7.59 -4.03 9.26
N LYS A 89 -8.42 -3.89 10.30
CA LYS A 89 -9.03 -5.04 11.00
C LYS A 89 -9.98 -5.80 10.09
N ARG A 90 -10.89 -5.09 9.39
CA ARG A 90 -11.92 -5.70 8.53
C ARG A 90 -11.33 -6.49 7.37
N CYS A 91 -10.22 -6.03 6.81
CA CYS A 91 -9.56 -6.65 5.67
C CYS A 91 -8.39 -7.57 6.07
N SER A 92 -8.12 -7.71 7.37
CA SER A 92 -6.94 -8.43 7.88
C SER A 92 -5.66 -7.96 7.20
N ALA A 93 -5.51 -6.64 7.06
CA ALA A 93 -4.36 -6.04 6.40
C ALA A 93 -3.08 -6.31 7.21
N VAL A 94 -2.00 -6.66 6.50
CA VAL A 94 -0.72 -7.08 7.09
C VAL A 94 0.30 -5.96 6.88
N PRO A 95 0.99 -5.49 7.94
CA PRO A 95 2.00 -4.44 7.83
C PRO A 95 3.17 -4.89 6.96
N LEU A 96 3.72 -3.97 6.17
CA LEU A 96 4.82 -4.24 5.25
C LEU A 96 6.20 -3.84 5.77
N LEU A 97 6.26 -3.00 6.82
CA LEU A 97 7.49 -2.45 7.41
C LEU A 97 7.38 -2.37 8.93
#